data_AF-A0A6P0ZYW8-F1
#
_entry.id   AF-A0A6P0ZYW8-F1
#
_cell.length_a   1.000
_cell.length_b   1.000
_cell.length_c   1.000
_cell.angle_alpha   90.00
_cell.angle_beta   90.00
_cell.angle_gamma   90.00
#
_symmetry.space_group_name_H-M   'P 1'
#
loop_
_entity.id
_entity.type
_entity.pdbx_description
1 polymer ?
#
loop_
_entity_poly.entity_id
_entity_poly.type
_entity_poly.pdbx_seq_one_letter_code
_entity_poly.pdbx_strand_id
1 'polypeptide(L)'
;EPNKTILGSSRTDLGLNPNHPGLEPGKSGYNLALVGPNMYEVKRYFDHALTNQPDLKTVVIGIDFFMFNDLKTNAPDFKESLINQETIPLQELINSTLSLNALNASRATLSSSINSKAYFLYDANGRRFIYNNKPKKPLPAGFQEMLKGLMTSEGYYKEYRLSDSFLNDLQDIVDTCKEKGIELKVFISPSHATQWESLRVTRLWPVFEEWKRRLVEITPVWDFSGYNSITTEAISEEMKNYWDSSHYREEVGDLILNRLFSYQAHTVPEDFGVLITPDNVESHLGKVRNERESWAETNGDIVKLVEDLNQKSEIASK
;
A
#
# COMPACT_ATOMS: atom_id res chain seq x y z
N GLU A 1 10.42 23.07 -5.86
CA GLU A 1 9.93 21.69 -6.01
C GLU A 1 9.66 21.07 -4.64
N PRO A 2 8.74 20.11 -4.53
CA PRO A 2 8.37 19.52 -3.25
C PRO A 2 9.57 18.79 -2.62
N ASN A 3 9.92 19.14 -1.39
CA ASN A 3 11.01 18.52 -0.65
C ASN A 3 10.56 17.35 0.24
N LYS A 4 9.37 16.80 -0.04
CA LYS A 4 8.76 15.69 0.68
C LYS A 4 8.16 14.74 -0.33
N THR A 5 8.49 13.47 -0.18
CA THR A 5 8.06 12.44 -1.11
C THR A 5 7.33 11.34 -0.37
N ILE A 6 6.22 10.89 -0.94
CA ILE A 6 5.45 9.73 -0.49
C ILE A 6 5.74 8.58 -1.45
N LEU A 7 6.06 7.41 -0.92
CA LEU A 7 6.39 6.19 -1.66
C LEU A 7 5.58 5.01 -1.12
N GLY A 8 5.41 3.98 -1.93
CA GLY A 8 4.77 2.74 -1.50
C GLY A 8 3.91 2.13 -2.59
N SER A 9 2.89 1.39 -2.18
CA SER A 9 2.00 0.69 -3.10
C SER A 9 0.74 1.48 -3.48
N SER A 10 -0.20 0.80 -4.16
CA SER A 10 -1.49 1.38 -4.56
C SER A 10 -2.31 1.85 -3.35
N ARG A 11 -2.02 1.31 -2.17
CA ARG A 11 -2.62 1.71 -0.90
C ARG A 11 -2.17 3.11 -0.51
N THR A 12 -0.88 3.39 -0.63
CA THR A 12 -0.30 4.71 -0.39
C THR A 12 -0.68 5.70 -1.49
N ASP A 13 -0.63 5.26 -2.75
CA ASP A 13 -0.99 6.04 -3.95
C ASP A 13 -2.40 6.63 -3.85
N LEU A 14 -3.39 5.78 -3.50
CA LEU A 14 -4.78 6.21 -3.38
C LEU A 14 -5.12 6.81 -2.01
N GLY A 15 -4.42 6.36 -0.97
CA GLY A 15 -4.80 6.62 0.41
C GLY A 15 -4.18 7.88 1.00
N LEU A 16 -2.96 8.27 0.63
CA LEU A 16 -2.29 9.41 1.23
C LEU A 16 -2.44 10.69 0.42
N ASN A 17 -2.85 11.76 1.11
CA ASN A 17 -2.98 13.08 0.54
C ASN A 17 -1.65 13.85 0.61
N PRO A 18 -0.94 14.11 -0.51
CA PRO A 18 0.31 14.87 -0.51
C PRO A 18 0.14 16.35 -0.12
N ASN A 19 -1.09 16.86 -0.04
CA ASN A 19 -1.38 18.22 0.45
C ASN A 19 -1.76 18.26 1.94
N HIS A 20 -1.65 17.13 2.65
CA HIS A 20 -2.03 17.04 4.05
C HIS A 20 -1.21 18.02 4.92
N PRO A 21 -1.85 18.86 5.78
CA PRO A 21 -1.14 19.88 6.55
C PRO A 21 -0.07 19.35 7.51
N GLY A 22 -0.18 18.08 7.92
CA GLY A 22 0.84 17.43 8.74
C GLY A 22 2.19 17.24 8.03
N LEU A 23 2.22 17.22 6.68
CA LEU A 23 3.47 17.18 5.92
C LEU A 23 4.24 18.50 6.05
N GLU A 24 3.56 19.62 5.80
CA GLU A 24 3.95 20.99 6.19
C GLU A 24 2.80 21.94 5.79
N PRO A 25 2.28 22.79 6.69
CA PRO A 25 1.20 23.71 6.34
C PRO A 25 1.59 24.64 5.17
N GLY A 26 0.79 24.63 4.10
CA GLY A 26 1.00 25.49 2.93
C GLY A 26 2.05 25.02 1.92
N LYS A 27 2.62 23.81 2.08
CA LYS A 27 3.49 23.18 1.07
C LYS A 27 3.00 21.77 0.74
N SER A 28 2.89 21.47 -0.55
CA SER A 28 2.58 20.12 -1.03
C SER A 28 3.83 19.24 -1.01
N GLY A 29 3.68 17.99 -0.58
CA GLY A 29 4.57 16.90 -0.96
C GLY A 29 4.29 16.42 -2.38
N TYR A 30 4.97 15.36 -2.79
CA TYR A 30 4.70 14.64 -4.03
C TYR A 30 4.46 13.17 -3.76
N ASN A 31 3.42 12.59 -4.34
CA ASN A 31 3.13 11.16 -4.24
C ASN A 31 3.74 10.41 -5.42
N LEU A 32 4.77 9.61 -5.14
CA LEU A 32 5.52 8.74 -6.05
C LEU A 32 5.22 7.26 -5.77
N ALA A 33 4.15 6.94 -5.05
CA ALA A 33 3.71 5.57 -4.83
C ALA A 33 3.23 4.91 -6.14
N LEU A 34 3.35 3.59 -6.21
CA LEU A 34 3.14 2.80 -7.44
C LEU A 34 2.01 1.81 -7.29
N VAL A 35 1.46 1.33 -8.40
CA VAL A 35 0.41 0.31 -8.37
C VAL A 35 1.01 -1.08 -8.22
N GLY A 36 0.86 -1.68 -7.04
CA GLY A 36 1.29 -3.04 -6.74
C GLY A 36 2.78 -3.33 -6.99
N PRO A 37 3.73 -2.46 -6.58
CA PRO A 37 5.16 -2.65 -6.80
C PRO A 37 5.75 -3.73 -5.89
N ASN A 38 6.96 -4.21 -6.21
CA ASN A 38 7.85 -4.81 -5.21
C ASN A 38 8.77 -3.74 -4.56
N MET A 39 9.57 -4.11 -3.57
CA MET A 39 10.47 -3.15 -2.91
C MET A 39 11.59 -2.64 -3.80
N TYR A 40 12.05 -3.43 -4.78
CA TYR A 40 13.05 -2.97 -5.74
C TYR A 40 12.52 -1.76 -6.52
N GLU A 41 11.30 -1.83 -7.07
CA GLU A 41 10.69 -0.71 -7.79
C GLU A 41 10.54 0.53 -6.90
N VAL A 42 10.14 0.35 -5.64
CA VAL A 42 10.05 1.46 -4.68
C VAL A 42 11.42 2.08 -4.41
N LYS A 43 12.46 1.27 -4.23
CA LYS A 43 13.84 1.74 -4.08
C LYS A 43 14.31 2.50 -5.31
N ARG A 44 13.96 2.05 -6.52
CA ARG A 44 14.30 2.74 -7.76
C ARG A 44 13.60 4.08 -7.92
N TYR A 45 12.35 4.19 -7.47
CA TYR A 45 11.64 5.48 -7.45
C TYR A 45 12.17 6.42 -6.35
N PHE A 46 12.63 5.87 -5.23
CA PHE A 46 13.38 6.63 -4.22
C PHE A 46 14.68 7.20 -4.80
N ASP A 47 15.49 6.39 -5.51
CA ASP A 47 16.70 6.86 -6.17
C ASP A 47 16.38 8.00 -7.16
N HIS A 48 15.32 7.83 -7.96
CA HIS A 48 14.89 8.84 -8.93
C HIS A 48 14.51 10.15 -8.24
N ALA A 49 13.80 10.08 -7.11
CA ALA A 49 13.46 11.25 -6.31
C ALA A 49 14.72 11.95 -5.75
N LEU A 50 15.70 11.19 -5.27
CA LEU A 50 16.97 11.75 -4.78
C LEU A 50 17.77 12.44 -5.88
N THR A 51 17.83 11.86 -7.09
CA THR A 51 18.52 12.46 -8.23
C THR A 51 17.87 13.79 -8.64
N ASN A 52 16.53 13.83 -8.68
CA ASN A 52 15.81 14.98 -9.21
C ASN A 52 15.47 16.05 -8.15
N GLN A 53 15.55 15.71 -6.86
CA GLN A 53 15.26 16.63 -5.77
C GLN A 53 16.42 16.63 -4.74
N PRO A 54 17.50 17.40 -4.99
CA PRO A 54 18.69 17.40 -4.12
C PRO A 54 18.40 17.92 -2.69
N ASP A 55 17.33 18.71 -2.52
CA ASP A 55 16.89 19.23 -1.23
C ASP A 55 15.80 18.35 -0.56
N LEU A 56 15.69 17.06 -0.91
CA LEU A 56 14.73 16.15 -0.29
C LEU A 56 14.95 16.08 1.23
N LYS A 57 13.91 16.37 2.02
CA LYS A 57 14.00 16.45 3.49
C LYS A 57 13.24 15.35 4.21
N THR A 58 12.13 14.90 3.63
CA THR A 58 11.26 13.91 4.27
C THR A 58 10.80 12.88 3.25
N VAL A 59 10.85 11.61 3.64
CA VAL A 59 10.26 10.51 2.89
C VAL A 59 9.27 9.77 3.79
N VAL A 60 8.06 9.58 3.28
CA VAL A 60 7.04 8.71 3.89
C VAL A 60 6.90 7.49 3.00
N ILE A 61 7.14 6.30 3.53
CA ILE A 61 7.05 5.05 2.76
C ILE A 61 6.03 4.10 3.41
N GLY A 62 4.99 3.77 2.65
CA GLY A 62 4.06 2.70 2.97
C GLY A 62 4.58 1.38 2.43
N ILE A 63 4.81 0.42 3.32
CA ILE A 63 5.29 -0.92 3.00
C ILE A 63 4.21 -1.96 3.27
N ASP A 64 4.11 -2.95 2.37
CA ASP A 64 3.07 -3.97 2.41
C ASP A 64 3.68 -5.36 2.26
N PHE A 65 3.12 -6.34 2.96
CA PHE A 65 3.66 -7.71 2.99
C PHE A 65 3.90 -8.32 1.60
N PHE A 66 3.01 -8.07 0.63
CA PHE A 66 3.17 -8.59 -0.72
C PHE A 66 4.39 -8.02 -1.46
N MET A 67 4.87 -6.82 -1.10
CA MET A 67 6.00 -6.16 -1.76
C MET A 67 7.33 -6.88 -1.51
N PHE A 68 7.37 -7.75 -0.49
CA PHE A 68 8.53 -8.52 -0.06
C PHE A 68 8.46 -10.00 -0.47
N ASN A 69 7.48 -10.39 -1.29
CA ASN A 69 7.44 -11.72 -1.87
C ASN A 69 8.44 -11.81 -3.03
N ASP A 70 9.42 -12.69 -2.98
CA ASP A 70 10.43 -12.78 -4.04
C ASP A 70 9.91 -13.26 -5.40
N LEU A 71 8.71 -13.84 -5.43
CA LEU A 71 8.00 -14.19 -6.66
C LEU A 71 7.33 -12.96 -7.31
N LYS A 72 7.37 -11.80 -6.67
CA LYS A 72 6.79 -10.57 -7.18
C LYS A 72 7.74 -9.89 -8.17
N THR A 73 7.51 -10.13 -9.45
CA THR A 73 8.23 -9.49 -10.54
C THR A 73 7.87 -8.01 -10.67
N ASN A 74 8.77 -7.22 -11.26
CA ASN A 74 8.51 -5.83 -11.60
C ASN A 74 7.26 -5.71 -12.49
N ALA A 75 6.55 -4.59 -12.38
CA ALA A 75 5.40 -4.34 -13.23
C ALA A 75 5.82 -4.26 -14.71
N PRO A 76 4.99 -4.71 -15.67
CA PRO A 76 5.35 -4.69 -17.09
C PRO A 76 5.67 -3.30 -17.66
N ASP A 77 5.12 -2.26 -17.04
CA ASP A 77 5.34 -0.85 -17.38
C ASP A 77 6.50 -0.20 -16.62
N PHE A 78 7.11 -0.91 -15.65
CA PHE A 78 8.34 -0.47 -15.02
C PHE A 78 9.50 -0.52 -16.02
N LYS A 79 10.12 0.63 -16.23
CA LYS A 79 11.28 0.77 -17.12
C LYS A 79 12.48 1.29 -16.34
N GLU A 80 13.38 0.36 -16.06
CA GLU A 80 14.69 0.60 -15.48
C GLU A 80 15.45 1.74 -16.15
N SER A 81 15.37 1.85 -17.48
CA SER A 81 16.04 2.90 -18.28
C SER A 81 15.52 4.32 -18.05
N LEU A 82 14.31 4.47 -17.50
CA LEU A 82 13.70 5.76 -17.19
C LEU A 82 14.05 6.26 -15.78
N ILE A 83 14.62 5.39 -14.95
CA ILE A 83 15.01 5.72 -13.58
C ILE A 83 16.28 6.58 -13.59
N ASN A 84 16.35 7.54 -12.66
CA ASN A 84 17.46 8.50 -12.52
C ASN A 84 17.74 9.37 -13.77
N GLN A 85 16.75 9.53 -14.65
CA GLN A 85 16.82 10.49 -15.75
C GLN A 85 16.25 11.84 -15.30
N GLU A 86 16.95 12.94 -15.62
CA GLU A 86 16.46 14.31 -15.40
C GLU A 86 15.39 14.73 -16.45
N THR A 87 15.32 13.99 -17.56
CA THR A 87 14.38 14.27 -18.65
C THR A 87 13.78 12.98 -19.19
N ILE A 88 12.52 13.02 -19.62
CA ILE A 88 11.90 11.90 -20.32
C ILE A 88 12.53 11.83 -21.72
N PRO A 89 13.15 10.70 -22.11
CA PRO A 89 13.71 10.55 -23.44
C PRO A 89 12.65 10.81 -24.51
N LEU A 90 12.99 11.55 -25.57
CA LEU A 90 12.05 11.89 -26.65
C LEU A 90 11.38 10.65 -27.27
N GLN A 91 12.09 9.53 -27.35
CA GLN A 91 11.54 8.26 -27.81
C GLN A 91 10.41 7.75 -26.91
N GLU A 92 10.53 7.94 -25.60
CA GLU A 92 9.52 7.55 -24.61
C GLU A 92 8.35 8.54 -24.59
N LEU A 93 8.60 9.82 -24.84
CA LEU A 93 7.55 10.81 -25.10
C LEU A 93 6.75 10.42 -26.36
N ILE A 94 7.41 10.03 -27.44
CA ILE A 94 6.76 9.59 -28.68
C ILE A 94 6.01 8.27 -28.47
N ASN A 95 6.59 7.31 -27.75
CA ASN A 95 5.93 6.04 -27.45
C ASN A 95 4.69 6.22 -26.54
N SER A 96 4.71 7.17 -25.62
CA SER A 96 3.58 7.47 -24.72
C SER A 96 2.50 8.34 -25.37
N THR A 97 2.86 9.24 -26.29
CA THR A 97 1.92 10.19 -26.92
C THR A 97 1.44 9.79 -28.32
N LEU A 98 2.20 9.00 -29.08
CA LEU A 98 1.94 8.69 -30.49
C LEU A 98 1.89 7.18 -30.81
N SER A 99 2.03 6.28 -29.83
CA SER A 99 1.91 4.85 -30.13
C SER A 99 0.47 4.46 -30.50
N LEU A 100 0.32 3.56 -31.47
CA LEU A 100 -0.95 2.90 -31.80
C LEU A 100 -1.56 2.21 -30.56
N ASN A 101 -0.73 1.85 -29.57
CA ASN A 101 -1.14 1.35 -28.26
C ASN A 101 -1.74 2.44 -27.38
N ALA A 102 -1.24 3.68 -27.37
CA ALA A 102 -1.87 4.81 -26.67
C ALA A 102 -3.23 5.19 -27.28
N LEU A 103 -3.39 5.08 -28.61
CA LEU A 103 -4.68 5.28 -29.30
C LEU A 103 -5.67 4.12 -29.05
N ASN A 104 -5.20 2.87 -28.99
CA ASN A 104 -6.02 1.71 -28.66
C ASN A 104 -6.37 1.65 -27.16
N ALA A 105 -5.44 1.99 -26.26
CA ALA A 105 -5.69 2.16 -24.84
C ALA A 105 -6.62 3.34 -24.58
N SER A 106 -6.52 4.44 -25.33
CA SER A 106 -7.50 5.53 -25.28
C SER A 106 -8.87 5.11 -25.79
N ARG A 107 -8.96 4.30 -26.86
CA ARG A 107 -10.23 3.73 -27.36
C ARG A 107 -10.83 2.70 -26.40
N ALA A 108 -10.02 1.87 -25.75
CA ALA A 108 -10.45 0.90 -24.74
C ALA A 108 -10.82 1.59 -23.42
N THR A 109 -10.12 2.67 -23.05
CA THR A 109 -10.48 3.54 -21.93
C THR A 109 -11.72 4.37 -22.27
N LEU A 110 -11.94 4.82 -23.51
CA LEU A 110 -13.18 5.46 -23.95
C LEU A 110 -14.34 4.45 -23.97
N SER A 111 -14.19 3.26 -24.55
CA SER A 111 -15.26 2.24 -24.56
C SER A 111 -15.56 1.71 -23.15
N SER A 112 -14.52 1.56 -22.32
CA SER A 112 -14.67 1.28 -20.89
C SER A 112 -15.30 2.47 -20.20
N SER A 113 -14.93 3.73 -20.44
CA SER A 113 -15.56 4.92 -19.82
C SER A 113 -16.99 5.18 -20.28
N ILE A 114 -17.37 4.67 -21.46
CA ILE A 114 -18.76 4.72 -21.96
C ILE A 114 -19.61 3.65 -21.25
N ASN A 115 -19.01 2.55 -20.78
CA ASN A 115 -19.69 1.43 -20.09
C ASN A 115 -19.40 1.30 -18.57
N SER A 116 -18.36 1.96 -18.06
CA SER A 116 -17.86 1.96 -16.69
C SER A 116 -17.90 3.41 -16.18
N LYS A 117 -18.49 3.59 -15.00
CA LYS A 117 -18.83 4.92 -14.48
C LYS A 117 -17.67 5.59 -13.73
N ALA A 118 -16.60 4.89 -13.37
CA ALA A 118 -15.47 5.43 -12.59
C ALA A 118 -14.12 5.19 -13.28
N TYR A 119 -13.22 6.18 -13.22
CA TYR A 119 -11.84 6.05 -13.71
C TYR A 119 -10.84 6.78 -12.79
N PHE A 120 -9.58 6.34 -12.85
CA PHE A 120 -8.48 6.91 -12.06
C PHE A 120 -7.82 8.06 -12.80
N LEU A 121 -7.54 9.14 -12.07
CA LEU A 121 -6.80 10.31 -12.53
C LEU A 121 -5.70 10.65 -11.53
N TYR A 122 -4.73 11.46 -11.99
CA TYR A 122 -3.64 11.97 -11.16
C TYR A 122 -3.63 13.50 -11.18
N ASP A 123 -3.46 14.10 -10.01
CA ASP A 123 -3.14 15.53 -9.87
C ASP A 123 -1.66 15.79 -10.15
N ALA A 124 -1.29 17.06 -10.36
CA ALA A 124 0.08 17.47 -10.64
C ALA A 124 1.10 17.13 -9.53
N ASN A 125 0.64 16.84 -8.31
CA ASN A 125 1.45 16.42 -7.17
C ASN A 125 1.51 14.88 -7.01
N GLY A 126 1.10 14.14 -8.05
CA GLY A 126 1.11 12.67 -8.06
C GLY A 126 -0.05 12.02 -7.30
N ARG A 127 -0.95 12.79 -6.69
CA ARG A 127 -2.13 12.23 -6.00
C ARG A 127 -3.05 11.53 -6.98
N ARG A 128 -3.28 10.25 -6.78
CA ARG A 128 -4.33 9.52 -7.49
C ARG A 128 -5.69 9.76 -6.86
N PHE A 129 -6.72 9.92 -7.68
CA PHE A 129 -8.11 10.00 -7.22
C PHE A 129 -9.07 9.28 -8.18
N ILE A 130 -10.24 8.93 -7.65
CA ILE A 130 -11.29 8.24 -8.41
C ILE A 130 -12.33 9.26 -8.88
N TYR A 131 -12.40 9.50 -10.18
CA TYR A 131 -13.39 10.37 -10.79
C TYR A 131 -14.69 9.61 -11.13
N ASN A 132 -15.83 10.29 -10.96
CA ASN A 132 -17.18 9.81 -11.30
C ASN A 132 -17.62 8.49 -10.64
N ASN A 133 -17.06 8.13 -9.48
CA ASN A 133 -17.47 6.96 -8.71
C ASN A 133 -18.88 7.11 -8.11
N LYS A 134 -19.93 6.88 -8.93
CA LYS A 134 -21.33 6.88 -8.49
C LYS A 134 -21.95 5.48 -8.64
N PRO A 135 -22.39 4.84 -7.54
CA PRO A 135 -22.29 5.29 -6.15
C PRO A 135 -20.88 5.12 -5.56
N LYS A 136 -20.46 6.01 -4.64
CA LYS A 136 -19.19 5.93 -3.86
C LYS A 136 -19.18 4.76 -2.84
N LYS A 137 -19.94 3.70 -3.10
CA LYS A 137 -20.15 2.60 -2.18
C LYS A 137 -19.09 1.53 -2.45
N PRO A 138 -18.46 0.95 -1.42
CA PRO A 138 -17.73 -0.30 -1.58
C PRO A 138 -18.73 -1.35 -2.10
N LEU A 139 -18.33 -2.10 -3.12
CA LEU A 139 -19.12 -3.23 -3.57
C LEU A 139 -18.69 -4.45 -2.75
N PRO A 140 -19.57 -5.07 -1.95
CA PRO A 140 -19.23 -6.30 -1.22
C PRO A 140 -18.62 -7.39 -2.13
N ALA A 141 -19.04 -7.42 -3.41
CA ALA A 141 -18.43 -8.27 -4.43
C ALA A 141 -16.96 -7.90 -4.74
N GLY A 142 -16.64 -6.60 -4.86
CA GLY A 142 -15.25 -6.14 -5.06
C GLY A 142 -14.34 -6.48 -3.88
N PHE A 143 -14.91 -6.52 -2.68
CA PHE A 143 -14.23 -6.98 -1.47
C PHE A 143 -13.78 -8.44 -1.58
N GLN A 144 -14.69 -9.33 -2.01
CA GLN A 144 -14.42 -10.76 -2.20
C GLN A 144 -13.44 -11.00 -3.35
N GLU A 145 -13.61 -10.32 -4.48
CA GLU A 145 -12.69 -10.45 -5.63
C GLU A 145 -11.27 -10.00 -5.28
N MET A 146 -11.10 -8.91 -4.51
CA MET A 146 -9.79 -8.47 -4.04
C MET A 146 -9.13 -9.50 -3.12
N LEU A 147 -9.88 -10.05 -2.14
CA LEU A 147 -9.38 -11.10 -1.25
C LEU A 147 -8.97 -12.36 -2.04
N LYS A 148 -9.84 -12.80 -2.96
CA LYS A 148 -9.56 -13.95 -3.83
C LYS A 148 -8.33 -13.70 -4.70
N GLY A 149 -8.20 -12.52 -5.30
CA GLY A 149 -7.04 -12.14 -6.10
C GLY A 149 -5.75 -12.25 -5.29
N LEU A 150 -5.71 -11.68 -4.09
CA LEU A 150 -4.54 -11.77 -3.21
C LEU A 150 -4.16 -13.21 -2.88
N MET A 151 -5.14 -14.08 -2.59
CA MET A 151 -4.90 -15.50 -2.26
C MET A 151 -4.51 -16.36 -3.47
N THR A 152 -4.83 -15.93 -4.69
CA THR A 152 -4.67 -16.78 -5.90
C THR A 152 -3.64 -16.28 -6.90
N SER A 153 -3.21 -15.03 -6.82
CA SER A 153 -2.22 -14.47 -7.72
C SER A 153 -0.79 -14.80 -7.30
N GLU A 154 0.04 -15.13 -8.30
CA GLU A 154 1.49 -15.23 -8.14
C GLU A 154 2.09 -13.87 -7.79
N GLY A 155 3.16 -13.86 -6.99
CA GLY A 155 3.71 -12.63 -6.41
C GLY A 155 2.84 -12.01 -5.31
N TYR A 156 1.76 -12.67 -4.89
CA TYR A 156 0.94 -12.30 -3.73
C TYR A 156 0.92 -13.44 -2.69
N TYR A 157 -0.23 -14.00 -2.33
CA TYR A 157 -0.34 -14.97 -1.21
C TYR A 157 -0.53 -16.42 -1.65
N LYS A 158 -0.68 -16.70 -2.96
CA LYS A 158 -0.75 -18.08 -3.48
C LYS A 158 0.50 -18.88 -3.15
N GLU A 159 1.65 -18.27 -3.40
CA GLU A 159 2.97 -18.77 -3.04
C GLU A 159 3.78 -17.56 -2.56
N TYR A 160 4.44 -17.70 -1.42
CA TYR A 160 5.15 -16.61 -0.79
C TYR A 160 6.48 -17.08 -0.24
N ARG A 161 7.55 -16.39 -0.62
CA ARG A 161 8.86 -16.52 0.00
C ARG A 161 9.38 -15.13 0.33
N LEU A 162 9.65 -14.91 1.61
CA LEU A 162 10.15 -13.63 2.10
C LEU A 162 11.52 -13.37 1.46
N SER A 163 11.64 -12.24 0.77
CA SER A 163 12.82 -11.87 0.01
C SER A 163 13.84 -11.11 0.86
N ASP A 164 15.02 -11.68 1.07
CA ASP A 164 16.14 -10.96 1.67
C ASP A 164 16.62 -9.81 0.76
N SER A 165 16.51 -9.93 -0.57
CA SER A 165 16.91 -8.83 -1.47
C SER A 165 15.98 -7.62 -1.33
N PHE A 166 14.67 -7.84 -1.17
CA PHE A 166 13.71 -6.76 -0.97
C PHE A 166 13.80 -6.15 0.44
N LEU A 167 14.24 -6.93 1.44
CA LEU A 167 14.63 -6.38 2.74
C LEU A 167 15.89 -5.51 2.62
N ASN A 168 16.89 -5.94 1.84
CA ASN A 168 18.08 -5.14 1.56
C ASN A 168 17.75 -3.85 0.79
N ASP A 169 16.81 -3.88 -0.16
CA ASP A 169 16.34 -2.66 -0.83
C ASP A 169 15.75 -1.63 0.16
N LEU A 170 15.01 -2.10 1.19
CA LEU A 170 14.55 -1.23 2.28
C LEU A 170 15.71 -0.70 3.12
N GLN A 171 16.67 -1.57 3.47
CA GLN A 171 17.86 -1.19 4.22
C GLN A 171 18.66 -0.10 3.49
N ASP A 172 18.84 -0.22 2.17
CA ASP A 172 19.52 0.78 1.34
C ASP A 172 18.82 2.15 1.40
N ILE A 173 17.48 2.18 1.34
CA ILE A 173 16.70 3.42 1.49
C ILE A 173 16.96 4.03 2.88
N VAL A 174 16.90 3.22 3.93
CA VAL A 174 17.08 3.64 5.32
C VAL A 174 18.49 4.21 5.54
N ASP A 175 19.53 3.54 5.06
CA ASP A 175 20.91 3.97 5.22
C ASP A 175 21.20 5.23 4.42
N THR A 176 20.68 5.33 3.20
CA THR A 176 20.78 6.55 2.38
C THR A 176 20.09 7.74 3.06
N CYS A 177 18.91 7.53 3.66
CA CYS A 177 18.23 8.59 4.39
C CYS A 177 19.04 9.04 5.62
N LYS A 178 19.62 8.10 6.37
CA LYS A 178 20.50 8.41 7.52
C LYS A 178 21.73 9.21 7.08
N GLU A 179 22.43 8.76 6.03
CA GLU A 179 23.63 9.42 5.49
C GLU A 179 23.34 10.85 5.04
N LYS A 180 22.19 11.07 4.38
CA LYS A 180 21.80 12.38 3.84
C LYS A 180 21.03 13.26 4.82
N GLY A 181 20.73 12.78 6.02
CA GLY A 181 19.92 13.51 7.01
C GLY A 181 18.47 13.71 6.58
N ILE A 182 17.92 12.79 5.80
CA ILE A 182 16.51 12.78 5.36
C ILE A 182 15.67 12.12 6.45
N GLU A 183 14.60 12.78 6.87
CA GLU A 183 13.64 12.20 7.80
C GLU A 183 12.83 11.11 7.10
N LEU A 184 13.01 9.86 7.51
CA LEU A 184 12.27 8.71 6.96
C LEU A 184 11.17 8.27 7.94
N LYS A 185 9.95 8.13 7.43
CA LYS A 185 8.81 7.54 8.14
C LYS A 185 8.32 6.30 7.40
N VAL A 186 8.50 5.13 8.01
CA VAL A 186 8.07 3.84 7.46
C VAL A 186 6.80 3.39 8.16
N PHE A 187 5.80 2.95 7.40
CA PHE A 187 4.57 2.40 7.97
C PHE A 187 4.02 1.19 7.22
N ILE A 188 3.33 0.30 7.93
CA ILE A 188 2.57 -0.81 7.35
C ILE A 188 1.13 -0.36 7.12
N SER A 189 0.61 -0.52 5.91
CA SER A 189 -0.73 -0.05 5.56
C SER A 189 -1.84 -0.77 6.35
N PRO A 190 -2.94 -0.06 6.70
CA PRO A 190 -4.10 -0.64 7.38
C PRO A 190 -5.03 -1.34 6.39
N SER A 191 -4.64 -2.47 5.78
CA SER A 191 -5.64 -3.29 5.09
C SER A 191 -6.75 -3.72 6.05
N HIS A 192 -7.93 -3.99 5.50
CA HIS A 192 -9.04 -4.50 6.29
C HIS A 192 -8.70 -5.85 6.93
N ALA A 193 -9.25 -6.12 8.12
CA ALA A 193 -8.95 -7.28 8.95
C ALA A 193 -9.08 -8.64 8.23
N THR A 194 -9.97 -8.71 7.23
CA THR A 194 -10.13 -9.88 6.36
C THR A 194 -8.88 -10.27 5.58
N GLN A 195 -7.99 -9.33 5.24
CA GLN A 195 -6.72 -9.70 4.61
C GLN A 195 -5.80 -10.43 5.57
N TRP A 196 -5.85 -10.11 6.86
CA TRP A 196 -5.09 -10.83 7.87
C TRP A 196 -5.66 -12.24 8.07
N GLU A 197 -6.98 -12.41 7.96
CA GLU A 197 -7.58 -13.75 7.85
C GLU A 197 -7.16 -14.49 6.58
N SER A 198 -6.94 -13.79 5.45
CA SER A 198 -6.36 -14.42 4.25
C SER A 198 -4.99 -15.04 4.55
N LEU A 199 -4.14 -14.33 5.30
CA LEU A 199 -2.82 -14.87 5.72
C LEU A 199 -2.94 -16.10 6.61
N ARG A 200 -4.00 -16.19 7.42
CA ARG A 200 -4.25 -17.41 8.20
C ARG A 200 -4.62 -18.58 7.30
N VAL A 201 -5.61 -18.41 6.42
CA VAL A 201 -6.11 -19.54 5.60
C VAL A 201 -5.08 -20.00 4.58
N THR A 202 -4.19 -19.11 4.12
CA THR A 202 -3.03 -19.45 3.28
C THR A 202 -1.79 -19.88 4.08
N ARG A 203 -1.88 -19.97 5.42
CA ARG A 203 -0.80 -20.39 6.33
C ARG A 203 0.44 -19.48 6.32
N LEU A 204 0.28 -18.23 5.91
CA LEU A 204 1.34 -17.22 5.86
C LEU A 204 1.48 -16.40 7.15
N TRP A 205 0.60 -16.60 8.14
CA TRP A 205 0.66 -15.85 9.40
C TRP A 205 2.05 -15.88 10.09
N PRO A 206 2.73 -17.03 10.24
CA PRO A 206 4.06 -17.06 10.84
C PRO A 206 5.10 -16.27 10.02
N VAL A 207 4.99 -16.29 8.68
CA VAL A 207 5.88 -15.55 7.77
C VAL A 207 5.61 -14.05 7.85
N PHE A 208 4.36 -13.64 8.04
CA PHE A 208 3.98 -12.24 8.26
C PHE A 208 4.55 -11.69 9.57
N GLU A 209 4.52 -12.47 10.64
CA GLU A 209 5.17 -12.10 11.89
C GLU A 209 6.68 -12.02 11.74
N GLU A 210 7.31 -12.97 11.06
CA GLU A 210 8.73 -12.96 10.76
C GLU A 210 9.13 -11.72 9.93
N TRP A 211 8.34 -11.37 8.92
CA TRP A 211 8.54 -10.15 8.15
C TRP A 211 8.56 -8.91 9.06
N LYS A 212 7.62 -8.78 10.00
CA LYS A 212 7.62 -7.67 10.97
C LYS A 212 8.85 -7.66 11.87
N ARG A 213 9.34 -8.83 12.32
CA ARG A 213 10.60 -8.93 13.08
C ARG A 213 11.78 -8.41 12.26
N ARG A 214 11.93 -8.88 11.02
CA ARG A 214 13.00 -8.46 10.10
C ARG A 214 12.92 -6.97 9.77
N LEU A 215 11.72 -6.40 9.66
CA LEU A 215 11.56 -4.96 9.44
C LEU A 215 12.09 -4.12 10.62
N VAL A 216 11.77 -4.49 11.87
CA VAL A 216 12.18 -3.69 13.04
C VAL A 216 13.69 -3.77 13.32
N GLU A 217 14.37 -4.79 12.80
CA GLU A 217 15.84 -4.87 12.78
C GLU A 217 16.45 -3.80 11.85
N ILE A 218 15.76 -3.44 10.76
CA ILE A 218 16.21 -2.43 9.80
C ILE A 218 15.93 -1.01 10.33
N THR A 219 14.70 -0.76 10.79
CA THR A 219 14.23 0.54 11.28
C THR A 219 12.96 0.41 12.12
N PRO A 220 12.68 1.30 13.08
CA PRO A 220 11.35 1.41 13.67
C PRO A 220 10.27 1.60 12.60
N VAL A 221 9.13 0.94 12.76
CA VAL A 221 8.02 0.96 11.79
C VAL A 221 6.71 1.30 12.49
N TRP A 222 5.90 2.18 11.91
CA TRP A 222 4.53 2.37 12.36
C TRP A 222 3.62 1.28 11.81
N ASP A 223 3.10 0.42 12.67
CA ASP A 223 2.18 -0.64 12.28
C ASP A 223 0.73 -0.18 12.42
N PHE A 224 0.06 0.07 11.29
CA PHE A 224 -1.39 0.34 11.24
C PHE A 224 -2.21 -0.90 10.87
N SER A 225 -1.56 -2.06 10.68
CA SER A 225 -2.22 -3.33 10.40
C SER A 225 -2.84 -3.96 11.67
N GLY A 226 -3.38 -5.16 11.52
CA GLY A 226 -4.00 -5.91 12.63
C GLY A 226 -5.48 -5.59 12.80
N TYR A 227 -5.98 -5.74 14.03
CA TYR A 227 -7.40 -5.67 14.37
C TYR A 227 -7.61 -4.49 15.31
N ASN A 228 -8.10 -3.39 14.76
CA ASN A 228 -8.32 -2.14 15.48
C ASN A 228 -9.60 -1.45 14.98
N SER A 229 -9.97 -0.37 15.66
CA SER A 229 -11.18 0.42 15.39
C SER A 229 -11.39 0.86 13.93
N ILE A 230 -10.31 0.94 13.13
CA ILE A 230 -10.36 1.28 11.71
C ILE A 230 -10.45 0.03 10.85
N THR A 231 -9.57 -0.96 11.07
CA THR A 231 -9.40 -2.13 10.20
C THR A 231 -10.51 -3.17 10.32
N THR A 232 -11.32 -3.12 11.38
CA THR A 232 -12.44 -4.04 11.63
C THR A 232 -13.80 -3.44 11.28
N GLU A 233 -13.85 -2.44 10.40
CA GLU A 233 -15.11 -1.85 9.93
C GLU A 233 -16.06 -2.91 9.36
N ALA A 234 -17.33 -2.89 9.74
CA ALA A 234 -18.29 -3.85 9.22
C ALA A 234 -18.44 -3.73 7.69
N ILE A 235 -18.28 -4.84 6.97
CA ILE A 235 -18.40 -4.89 5.51
C ILE A 235 -19.84 -4.60 5.11
N SER A 236 -20.06 -3.47 4.45
CA SER A 236 -21.38 -3.04 3.99
C SER A 236 -21.26 -2.08 2.80
N GLU A 237 -22.38 -1.67 2.23
CA GLU A 237 -22.40 -0.62 1.22
C GLU A 237 -22.07 0.77 1.77
N GLU A 238 -22.06 0.96 3.10
CA GLU A 238 -21.91 2.26 3.75
C GLU A 238 -20.53 2.43 4.43
N MET A 239 -19.53 1.63 4.04
CA MET A 239 -18.19 1.74 4.63
C MET A 239 -17.55 3.10 4.34
N LYS A 240 -16.92 3.63 5.37
CA LYS A 240 -16.26 4.95 5.42
C LYS A 240 -14.75 4.84 5.43
N ASN A 241 -14.18 3.69 5.78
CA ASN A 241 -12.72 3.53 5.85
C ASN A 241 -12.14 2.89 4.58
N TYR A 242 -12.94 2.13 3.82
CA TYR A 242 -12.43 1.29 2.73
C TYR A 242 -13.20 1.43 1.40
N TRP A 243 -12.47 1.26 0.30
CA TRP A 243 -13.02 1.03 -1.05
C TRP A 243 -13.21 -0.46 -1.36
N ASP A 244 -12.27 -1.27 -0.89
CA ASP A 244 -12.26 -2.74 -0.95
C ASP A 244 -11.42 -3.29 0.23
N SER A 245 -11.10 -4.58 0.25
CA SER A 245 -10.36 -5.19 1.37
C SER A 245 -8.92 -4.66 1.56
N SER A 246 -8.37 -3.95 0.57
CA SER A 246 -6.98 -3.50 0.49
C SER A 246 -6.85 -1.99 0.57
N HIS A 247 -7.69 -1.27 -0.16
CA HIS A 247 -7.53 0.16 -0.38
C HIS A 247 -8.37 0.94 0.64
N TYR A 248 -7.67 1.55 1.61
CA TYR A 248 -8.27 2.51 2.53
C TYR A 248 -8.56 3.83 1.82
N ARG A 249 -9.52 4.58 2.36
CA ARG A 249 -9.93 5.89 1.86
C ARG A 249 -9.01 6.98 2.41
N GLU A 250 -9.03 8.14 1.76
CA GLU A 250 -8.20 9.29 2.14
C GLU A 250 -8.40 9.71 3.60
N GLU A 251 -9.62 9.60 4.12
CA GLU A 251 -9.92 9.89 5.53
C GLU A 251 -9.09 9.02 6.49
N VAL A 252 -8.81 7.76 6.13
CA VAL A 252 -7.91 6.89 6.90
C VAL A 252 -6.45 7.28 6.67
N GLY A 253 -6.08 7.69 5.46
CA GLY A 253 -4.74 8.20 5.17
C GLY A 253 -4.41 9.49 5.93
N ASP A 254 -5.38 10.36 6.14
CA ASP A 254 -5.25 11.54 6.98
C ASP A 254 -4.97 11.14 8.44
N LEU A 255 -5.63 10.10 8.97
CA LEU A 255 -5.31 9.55 10.30
C LEU A 255 -3.89 9.00 10.39
N ILE A 256 -3.40 8.33 9.34
CA ILE A 256 -2.01 7.86 9.25
C ILE A 256 -1.06 9.06 9.32
N LEU A 257 -1.25 10.08 8.49
CA LEU A 257 -0.40 11.26 8.45
C LEU A 257 -0.47 12.07 9.76
N ASN A 258 -1.64 12.16 10.38
CA ASN A 258 -1.82 12.74 11.71
C ASN A 258 -0.94 12.05 12.75
N ARG A 259 -0.93 10.71 12.78
CA ARG A 259 -0.09 9.93 13.69
C ARG A 259 1.40 10.10 13.38
N LEU A 260 1.79 9.96 12.12
CA LEU A 260 3.19 10.02 11.66
C LEU A 260 3.86 11.36 11.94
N PHE A 261 3.11 12.46 11.84
CA PHE A 261 3.60 13.83 12.01
C PHE A 261 3.15 14.49 13.32
N SER A 262 2.48 13.75 14.21
CA SER A 262 1.87 14.30 15.43
C SER A 262 0.94 15.50 15.16
N TYR A 263 0.37 15.59 13.95
CA TYR A 263 -0.57 16.64 13.56
C TYR A 263 -1.99 16.21 13.95
N GLN A 264 -2.71 17.06 14.68
CA GLN A 264 -4.05 16.73 15.19
C GLN A 264 -4.13 15.33 15.84
N ALA A 265 -3.09 14.89 16.55
CA ALA A 265 -2.96 13.51 17.03
C ALA A 265 -4.14 13.02 17.89
N HIS A 266 -4.83 13.93 18.58
CA HIS A 266 -6.06 13.66 19.36
C HIS A 266 -7.25 13.16 18.52
N THR A 267 -7.19 13.32 17.19
CA THR A 267 -8.20 12.81 16.25
C THR A 267 -7.96 11.35 15.85
N VAL A 268 -6.76 10.83 16.12
CA VAL A 268 -6.39 9.45 15.76
C VAL A 268 -6.79 8.52 16.90
N PRO A 269 -7.57 7.45 16.64
CA PRO A 269 -7.87 6.45 17.66
C PRO A 269 -6.60 5.89 18.31
N GLU A 270 -6.61 5.69 19.63
CA GLU A 270 -5.41 5.27 20.37
C GLU A 270 -4.84 3.93 19.86
N ASP A 271 -5.73 3.02 19.45
CA ASP A 271 -5.42 1.69 18.91
C ASP A 271 -4.98 1.69 17.44
N PHE A 272 -4.99 2.85 16.76
CA PHE A 272 -4.64 2.97 15.35
C PHE A 272 -3.22 3.54 15.16
N GLY A 273 -2.30 2.65 14.79
CA GLY A 273 -0.89 2.98 14.55
C GLY A 273 -0.03 2.82 15.79
N VAL A 274 0.73 1.73 15.87
CA VAL A 274 1.69 1.44 16.95
C VAL A 274 3.10 1.48 16.39
N LEU A 275 3.99 2.27 16.99
CA LEU A 275 5.41 2.24 16.63
C LEU A 275 6.03 0.94 17.17
N ILE A 276 6.40 0.03 16.25
CA ILE A 276 7.08 -1.21 16.59
C ILE A 276 8.59 -1.07 16.45
N THR A 277 9.30 -1.67 17.39
CA THR A 277 10.77 -1.69 17.51
C THR A 277 11.22 -3.09 17.95
N PRO A 278 12.54 -3.38 17.92
CA PRO A 278 13.04 -4.65 18.46
C PRO A 278 12.61 -4.92 19.91
N ASP A 279 12.41 -3.88 20.71
CA ASP A 279 12.06 -3.99 22.13
C ASP A 279 10.61 -4.43 22.37
N ASN A 280 9.68 -4.10 21.46
CA ASN A 280 8.25 -4.31 21.70
C ASN A 280 7.58 -5.26 20.70
N VAL A 281 8.26 -5.66 19.61
CA VAL A 281 7.66 -6.41 18.51
C VAL A 281 6.97 -7.70 18.98
N GLU A 282 7.58 -8.50 19.86
CA GLU A 282 6.95 -9.74 20.33
C GLU A 282 5.68 -9.51 21.14
N SER A 283 5.68 -8.47 21.98
CA SER A 283 4.48 -8.11 22.76
C SER A 283 3.35 -7.61 21.86
N HIS A 284 3.69 -6.83 20.82
CA HIS A 284 2.73 -6.35 19.83
C HIS A 284 2.16 -7.50 19.00
N LEU A 285 2.99 -8.43 18.53
CA LEU A 285 2.53 -9.62 17.81
C LEU A 285 1.60 -10.49 18.68
N GLY A 286 1.93 -10.67 19.97
CA GLY A 286 1.05 -11.34 20.93
C GLY A 286 -0.30 -10.66 21.09
N LYS A 287 -0.31 -9.33 21.19
CA LYS A 287 -1.53 -8.53 21.25
C LYS A 287 -2.39 -8.73 19.99
N VAL A 288 -1.82 -8.62 18.80
CA VAL A 288 -2.56 -8.79 17.53
C VAL A 288 -3.17 -10.18 17.40
N ARG A 289 -2.51 -11.24 17.88
CA ARG A 289 -3.09 -12.60 17.91
C ARG A 289 -4.32 -12.67 18.82
N ASN A 290 -4.27 -12.08 20.00
CA ASN A 290 -5.41 -12.05 20.93
C ASN A 290 -6.59 -11.23 20.37
N GLU A 291 -6.30 -10.08 19.74
CA GLU A 291 -7.31 -9.23 19.11
C GLU A 291 -7.98 -9.97 17.94
N ARG A 292 -7.20 -10.71 17.15
CA ARG A 292 -7.72 -11.59 16.10
C ARG A 292 -8.70 -12.63 16.66
N GLU A 293 -8.32 -13.35 17.71
CA GLU A 293 -9.17 -14.37 18.32
C GLU A 293 -10.48 -13.77 18.81
N SER A 294 -10.40 -12.65 19.53
CA SER A 294 -11.57 -11.91 20.03
C SER A 294 -12.48 -11.44 18.88
N TRP A 295 -11.90 -10.91 17.80
CA TRP A 295 -12.67 -10.47 16.63
C TRP A 295 -13.33 -11.64 15.91
N ALA A 296 -12.65 -12.79 15.79
CA ALA A 296 -13.18 -13.98 15.13
C ALA A 296 -14.38 -14.58 15.87
N GLU A 297 -14.41 -14.52 17.21
CA GLU A 297 -15.55 -15.00 18.01
C GLU A 297 -16.85 -14.25 17.69
N THR A 298 -16.77 -12.96 17.37
CA THR A 298 -17.95 -12.13 17.06
C THR A 298 -18.23 -11.96 15.57
N ASN A 299 -17.34 -12.42 14.68
CA ASN A 299 -17.42 -12.24 13.22
C ASN A 299 -17.26 -13.58 12.46
N GLY A 300 -17.81 -14.66 13.01
CA GLY A 300 -17.63 -16.01 12.48
C GLY A 300 -18.14 -16.22 11.04
N ASP A 301 -19.14 -15.44 10.61
CA ASP A 301 -19.63 -15.40 9.24
C ASP A 301 -18.58 -14.84 8.25
N ILE A 302 -17.87 -13.78 8.64
CA ILE A 302 -16.78 -13.18 7.85
C ILE A 302 -15.56 -14.10 7.83
N VAL A 303 -15.22 -14.73 8.95
CA VAL A 303 -14.14 -15.72 9.01
C VAL A 303 -14.43 -16.88 8.04
N LYS A 304 -15.66 -17.40 8.07
CA LYS A 304 -16.10 -18.46 7.16
C LYS A 304 -16.08 -18.02 5.70
N LEU A 305 -16.46 -16.78 5.39
CA LEU A 305 -16.38 -16.24 4.04
C LEU A 305 -14.95 -16.33 3.48
N VAL A 306 -13.94 -15.96 4.27
CA VAL A 306 -12.53 -16.02 3.84
C VAL A 306 -12.08 -17.47 3.63
N GLU A 307 -12.49 -18.40 4.49
CA GLU A 307 -12.22 -19.83 4.36
C GLU A 307 -12.83 -20.42 3.08
N ASP A 308 -14.09 -20.11 2.80
CA ASP A 308 -14.81 -20.58 1.61
C ASP A 308 -14.17 -20.07 0.31
N LEU A 309 -13.65 -18.83 0.32
CA LEU A 309 -12.94 -18.26 -0.82
C LEU A 309 -11.64 -19.01 -1.11
N ASN A 310 -10.88 -19.40 -0.07
CA ASN A 310 -9.63 -20.15 -0.21
C ASN A 310 -9.86 -21.59 -0.71
N GLN A 311 -10.88 -22.29 -0.18
CA GLN A 311 -11.20 -23.65 -0.62
C GLN A 311 -11.61 -23.71 -2.09
N LYS A 312 -12.43 -22.75 -2.53
CA LYS A 312 -12.85 -22.66 -3.95
C LYS A 312 -11.67 -22.39 -4.88
N SER A 313 -10.67 -21.63 -4.44
CA SER A 313 -9.46 -21.44 -5.24
C SER A 313 -8.62 -22.71 -5.37
N GLU A 314 -8.46 -23.49 -4.29
CA GLU A 314 -7.71 -24.75 -4.36
C GLU A 314 -8.35 -25.75 -5.33
N ILE A 315 -9.69 -25.80 -5.38
CA ILE A 315 -10.43 -26.67 -6.32
C ILE A 315 -10.26 -26.18 -7.76
N ALA A 316 -10.30 -24.86 -8.01
CA ALA A 316 -10.16 -24.31 -9.36
C ALA A 316 -8.73 -24.43 -9.93
N SER A 317 -7.73 -24.64 -9.07
CA SER A 317 -6.31 -24.81 -9.44
C SER A 317 -5.88 -26.27 -9.67
N LYS A 318 -6.77 -27.25 -9.48
CA LYS A 318 -6.55 -28.67 -9.78
C LYS A 318 -7.20 -29.06 -11.10
#